data_AF-A0A8T4NP24-F1
#
_entry.id   AF-A0A8T4NP24-F1
#
_cell.length_a   1.000
_cell.length_b   1.000
_cell.length_c   1.000
_cell.angle_alpha   90.00
_cell.angle_beta   90.00
_cell.angle_gamma   90.00
#
_symmetry.space_group_name_H-M   'P 1'
#
loop_
_entity.id
_entity.type
_entity.pdbx_description
1 polymer ?
#
loop_
_entity_poly.entity_id
_entity_poly.type
_entity_poly.pdbx_seq_one_letter_code
_entity_poly.pdbx_strand_id
1 'polypeptide(L)'
;MAKNSRANNNMGKKKFIAIGLIILIIVAGFFIFNYYRTRLAGQAVLNIQTIYVPNETLKGSLSLSLKEGELIPSNSAVRVSMGGNNYDYQLSSLVSESTTNGKFYAEDRSLSGEGAGYGVQGVKETYPEVSFIMQVNTASDKNKNKETKAETTAGTTTSNTSETISETATASATTTTTETTPKSNSINKNEKEEKPKQTEEKSGNKSGNTPVTGNVVAELSVEIEGKTSKNNPYTHTLADGETVEIISSSQPVSLSVEGNIVSVATDYSEKVQGFGQDYLGDSTAYTLNLDFSSLNLIVQEGEFKVSLVSGNEEIASVLTALNVETPEQNATSTTEEENETENIIANITTNITNVTTNITKNITFAIENLSDYALTDEELFKLKAVTGSSDVKITKSEIANGRLIIRFQIGNYWLEKSYDSAIGNSTLLKDQMELDQAKWVKILARNLLKIPQSPEKKDEFLGNYSLS
;
A
#
# COMPACT_ATOMS: atom_id res chain seq x y z
N MET A 1 -24.74 20.22 77.68
CA MET A 1 -25.18 20.25 76.27
C MET A 1 -23.96 20.54 75.39
N ALA A 2 -23.39 19.52 74.72
CA ALA A 2 -22.28 19.71 73.78
C ALA A 2 -22.66 18.99 72.48
N LYS A 3 -22.94 19.78 71.43
CA LYS A 3 -23.38 19.28 70.12
C LYS A 3 -22.15 19.23 69.20
N ASN A 4 -21.75 18.00 68.85
CA ASN A 4 -20.59 17.69 68.02
C ASN A 4 -20.90 18.02 66.55
N SER A 5 -20.19 18.99 65.96
CA SER A 5 -20.30 19.36 64.55
C SER A 5 -19.09 18.80 63.78
N ARG A 6 -19.25 17.62 63.19
CA ARG A 6 -18.31 17.07 62.19
C ARG A 6 -18.87 17.35 60.79
N ALA A 7 -18.60 18.56 60.29
CA ALA A 7 -18.96 18.94 58.93
C ALA A 7 -17.94 18.37 57.92
N ASN A 8 -18.34 17.24 57.34
CA ASN A 8 -18.11 16.72 55.98
C ASN A 8 -17.07 17.44 55.07
N ASN A 9 -15.78 17.13 55.20
CA ASN A 9 -14.70 17.55 54.28
C ASN A 9 -14.55 16.67 53.01
N ASN A 10 -15.54 15.83 52.68
CA ASN A 10 -15.39 14.82 51.63
C ASN A 10 -15.65 15.35 50.20
N MET A 11 -16.00 16.65 50.05
CA MET A 11 -16.33 17.25 48.76
C MET A 11 -15.10 17.70 47.96
N GLY A 12 -13.92 17.86 48.60
CA GLY A 12 -12.69 18.27 47.92
C GLY A 12 -12.07 17.18 47.05
N LYS A 13 -11.95 15.95 47.56
CA LYS A 13 -11.21 14.86 46.89
C LYS A 13 -11.82 14.44 45.55
N LYS A 14 -13.15 14.36 45.46
CA LYS A 14 -13.85 13.98 44.22
C LYS A 14 -13.65 15.00 43.09
N LYS A 15 -13.57 16.30 43.43
CA LYS A 15 -13.32 17.36 42.46
C LYS A 15 -11.89 17.31 41.92
N PHE A 16 -10.89 17.02 42.76
CA PHE A 16 -9.50 16.86 42.31
C PHE A 16 -9.32 15.66 41.38
N ILE A 17 -9.95 14.52 41.68
CA ILE A 17 -9.90 13.32 40.82
C ILE A 17 -10.54 13.61 39.45
N ALA A 18 -11.69 14.30 39.42
CA ALA A 18 -12.35 14.66 38.16
C ALA A 18 -11.49 15.60 37.29
N ILE A 19 -10.82 16.59 37.90
CA ILE A 19 -9.90 17.49 37.19
C ILE A 19 -8.69 16.71 36.64
N GLY A 20 -8.12 15.80 37.43
CA GLY A 20 -7.02 14.95 36.98
C GLY A 20 -7.38 14.09 35.78
N LEU A 21 -8.58 13.50 35.76
CA LEU A 21 -9.09 12.73 34.62
C LEU A 21 -9.29 13.58 33.36
N ILE A 22 -9.80 14.80 33.49
CA ILE A 22 -9.97 15.70 32.35
C ILE A 22 -8.61 16.06 31.74
N ILE A 23 -7.61 16.37 32.58
CA ILE A 23 -6.24 16.66 32.11
C ILE A 23 -5.65 15.44 31.41
N LEU A 24 -5.82 14.24 31.96
CA LEU A 24 -5.36 12.99 31.34
C LEU A 24 -5.98 12.79 29.95
N ILE A 25 -7.28 13.04 29.80
CA ILE A 25 -7.98 12.92 28.50
C ILE A 25 -7.45 13.96 27.50
N ILE A 26 -7.19 15.19 27.93
CA ILE A 26 -6.63 16.24 27.06
C ILE A 26 -5.21 15.85 26.60
N VAL A 27 -4.38 15.35 27.53
CA VAL A 27 -3.01 14.90 27.21
C VAL A 27 -3.05 13.70 26.27
N ALA A 28 -3.88 12.70 26.55
CA ALA A 28 -4.07 11.54 25.68
C ALA A 28 -4.58 11.97 24.29
N GLY A 29 -5.57 12.87 24.24
CA GLY A 29 -6.09 13.45 23.00
C GLY A 29 -5.01 14.18 22.20
N PHE A 30 -4.12 14.92 22.88
CA PHE A 30 -2.97 15.56 22.24
C PHE A 30 -1.98 14.55 21.66
N PHE A 31 -1.63 13.48 22.39
CA PHE A 31 -0.75 12.43 21.87
C PHE A 31 -1.36 11.68 20.69
N ILE A 32 -2.64 11.33 20.79
CA ILE A 32 -3.39 10.68 19.71
C ILE A 32 -3.44 11.59 18.48
N PHE A 33 -3.74 12.87 18.67
CA PHE A 33 -3.80 13.85 17.57
C PHE A 33 -2.44 14.05 16.88
N ASN A 34 -1.34 14.15 17.63
CA ASN A 34 0.00 14.28 17.05
C ASN A 34 0.45 12.98 16.36
N TYR A 35 0.11 11.82 16.90
CA TYR A 35 0.44 10.53 16.29
C TYR A 35 -0.18 10.35 14.91
N TYR A 36 -1.41 10.85 14.70
CA TYR A 36 -2.06 10.79 13.38
C TYR A 36 -1.53 11.83 12.38
N ARG A 37 -0.95 12.95 12.82
CA ARG A 37 -0.44 13.99 11.91
C ARG A 37 0.87 13.64 11.21
N THR A 38 1.69 12.75 11.76
CA THR A 38 3.06 12.51 11.26
C THR A 38 3.19 11.34 10.28
N ARG A 39 2.08 10.72 9.84
CA ARG A 39 2.15 9.70 8.77
C ARG A 39 2.32 10.43 7.45
N LEU A 40 3.51 10.34 6.86
CA LEU A 40 3.80 10.85 5.52
C LEU A 40 2.99 10.03 4.50
N ALA A 41 2.35 10.70 3.54
CA ALA A 41 1.79 10.00 2.38
C ALA A 41 2.93 9.56 1.46
N GLY A 42 2.99 8.26 1.16
CA GLY A 42 4.08 7.68 0.41
C GLY A 42 5.43 7.67 1.15
N GLN A 43 6.43 7.08 0.50
CA GLN A 43 7.81 7.10 1.01
C GLN A 43 8.57 8.18 0.25
N ALA A 44 8.95 9.25 0.94
CA ALA A 44 9.80 10.30 0.40
C ALA A 44 11.26 10.02 0.73
N VAL A 45 12.11 9.97 -0.29
CA VAL A 45 13.57 9.81 -0.16
C VAL A 45 14.23 11.03 -0.77
N LEU A 46 14.92 11.80 0.08
CA LEU A 46 15.70 12.96 -0.34
C LEU A 46 17.13 12.53 -0.66
N ASN A 47 17.59 12.81 -1.87
CA ASN A 47 18.95 12.58 -2.31
C ASN A 47 19.63 13.90 -2.66
N ILE A 48 20.35 14.46 -1.70
CA ILE A 48 20.97 15.78 -1.79
C ILE A 48 22.42 15.72 -1.29
N GLN A 49 23.31 16.52 -1.88
CA GLN A 49 24.66 16.74 -1.32
C GLN A 49 24.54 17.49 0.00
N THR A 50 25.23 17.08 1.06
CA THR A 50 25.11 17.77 2.37
C THR A 50 26.28 18.69 2.66
N ILE A 51 27.31 18.66 1.81
CA ILE A 51 28.52 19.48 1.93
C ILE A 51 28.66 20.24 0.62
N TYR A 52 28.76 21.56 0.72
CA TYR A 52 28.85 22.48 -0.42
C TYR A 52 29.99 23.46 -0.22
N VAL A 53 30.50 24.01 -1.32
CA VAL A 53 31.38 25.19 -1.26
C VAL A 53 30.56 26.49 -1.26
N PRO A 54 31.11 27.61 -0.76
CA PRO A 54 30.38 28.86 -0.73
C PRO A 54 29.93 29.30 -2.13
N ASN A 55 28.69 29.78 -2.23
CA ASN A 55 28.03 30.17 -3.48
C ASN A 55 27.72 29.03 -4.47
N GLU A 56 27.85 27.76 -4.07
CA GLU A 56 27.41 26.65 -4.91
C GLU A 56 25.88 26.60 -4.97
N THR A 57 25.35 26.20 -6.13
CA THR A 57 23.92 25.94 -6.31
C THR A 57 23.52 24.58 -5.76
N LEU A 58 22.35 24.51 -5.16
CA LEU A 58 21.73 23.29 -4.67
C LEU A 58 21.63 22.24 -5.79
N LYS A 59 22.27 21.09 -5.57
CA LYS A 59 22.20 19.90 -6.43
C LYS A 59 21.56 18.75 -5.68
N GLY A 60 20.70 18.00 -6.36
CA GLY A 60 20.07 16.81 -5.82
C GLY A 60 18.67 16.60 -6.38
N SER A 61 18.03 15.56 -5.89
CA SER A 61 16.65 15.24 -6.23
C SER A 61 15.88 14.76 -5.02
N LEU A 62 14.55 14.92 -5.08
CA LEU A 62 13.62 14.27 -4.18
C LEU A 62 12.85 13.22 -4.96
N SER A 63 12.89 11.97 -4.49
CA SER A 63 12.11 10.88 -5.05
C SER A 63 10.94 10.59 -4.10
N LEU A 64 9.72 10.65 -4.62
CA LEU A 64 8.51 10.32 -3.88
C LEU A 64 7.90 9.04 -4.46
N SER A 65 7.86 7.98 -3.67
CA SER A 65 7.23 6.72 -4.07
C SER A 65 5.73 6.75 -3.74
N LEU A 66 4.92 6.60 -4.79
CA LEU A 66 3.47 6.55 -4.76
C LEU A 66 2.96 5.12 -4.99
N LYS A 67 1.87 4.78 -4.31
CA LYS A 67 1.10 3.54 -4.52
C LYS A 67 0.20 3.67 -5.76
N GLU A 68 -0.20 2.53 -6.30
CA GLU A 68 -1.27 2.50 -7.30
C GLU A 68 -2.55 3.15 -6.77
N GLY A 69 -3.25 3.93 -7.59
CA GLY A 69 -4.47 4.64 -7.20
C GLY A 69 -4.23 6.00 -6.54
N GLU A 70 -2.98 6.38 -6.25
CA GLU A 70 -2.63 7.72 -5.81
C GLU A 70 -2.44 8.67 -7.01
N LEU A 71 -2.84 9.93 -6.82
CA LEU A 71 -2.71 11.00 -7.81
C LEU A 71 -2.45 12.34 -7.11
N ILE A 72 -1.25 12.88 -7.31
CA ILE A 72 -0.84 14.17 -6.76
C ILE A 72 -1.15 15.28 -7.76
N PRO A 73 -1.84 16.37 -7.36
CA PRO A 73 -2.16 17.46 -8.28
C PRO A 73 -0.91 18.09 -8.90
N SER A 74 -0.93 18.33 -10.21
CA SER A 74 0.20 18.94 -10.92
C SER A 74 0.49 20.39 -10.50
N ASN A 75 -0.53 21.09 -9.95
CA ASN A 75 -0.42 22.43 -9.38
C ASN A 75 -0.03 22.45 -7.89
N SER A 76 0.35 21.31 -7.31
CA SER A 76 0.91 21.26 -5.96
C SER A 76 2.17 22.12 -5.86
N ALA A 77 2.46 22.64 -4.67
CA ALA A 77 3.64 23.45 -4.40
C ALA A 77 4.74 22.61 -3.74
N VAL A 78 5.97 22.83 -4.16
CA VAL A 78 7.19 22.30 -3.55
C VAL A 78 7.84 23.44 -2.80
N ARG A 79 7.72 23.40 -1.47
CA ARG A 79 8.24 24.41 -0.55
C ARG A 79 9.61 24.00 -0.05
N VAL A 80 10.61 24.82 -0.32
CA VAL A 80 11.98 24.65 0.14
C VAL A 80 12.26 25.70 1.22
N SER A 81 12.67 25.28 2.41
CA SER A 81 13.09 26.14 3.51
C SER A 81 14.58 25.97 3.76
N MET A 82 15.34 27.07 3.68
CA MET A 82 16.80 27.07 3.86
C MET A 82 17.27 28.42 4.41
N GLY A 83 18.09 28.40 5.46
CA GLY A 83 18.63 29.63 6.07
C GLY A 83 17.55 30.60 6.57
N GLY A 84 16.39 30.08 6.98
CA GLY A 84 15.22 30.87 7.40
C GLY A 84 14.38 31.45 6.25
N ASN A 85 14.80 31.28 5.00
CA ASN A 85 14.04 31.68 3.82
C ASN A 85 13.15 30.53 3.33
N ASN A 86 11.99 30.87 2.77
CA ASN A 86 11.07 29.91 2.15
C ASN A 86 10.90 30.22 0.65
N TYR A 87 11.01 29.20 -0.18
CA TYR A 87 10.86 29.26 -1.63
C TYR A 87 9.75 28.30 -2.06
N ASP A 88 8.78 28.77 -2.83
CA ASP A 88 7.67 27.96 -3.33
C ASP A 88 7.81 27.78 -4.86
N TYR A 89 7.83 26.53 -5.30
CA TYR A 89 7.88 26.15 -6.72
C TYR A 89 6.65 25.33 -7.09
N GLN A 90 6.16 25.44 -8.32
CA GLN A 90 5.07 24.58 -8.77
C GLN A 90 5.62 23.19 -9.11
N LEU A 91 4.96 22.12 -8.67
CA LEU A 91 5.41 20.75 -8.91
C LEU A 91 5.62 20.48 -10.40
N SER A 92 4.71 20.98 -11.25
CA SER A 92 4.80 20.82 -12.70
C SER A 92 6.01 21.47 -13.36
N SER A 93 6.72 22.40 -12.70
CA SER A 93 7.98 22.93 -13.23
C SER A 93 9.20 22.08 -12.86
N LEU A 94 9.05 21.13 -11.93
CA LEU A 94 10.15 20.30 -11.40
C LEU A 94 10.09 18.85 -11.88
N VAL A 95 9.02 18.47 -12.56
CA VAL A 95 8.75 17.11 -13.03
C VAL A 95 8.60 17.13 -14.55
N SER A 96 9.35 16.28 -15.24
CA SER A 96 9.32 16.16 -16.70
C SER A 96 8.31 15.13 -17.22
N GLU A 97 7.77 14.30 -16.33
CA GLU A 97 6.83 13.23 -16.63
C GLU A 97 5.47 13.80 -17.10
N SER A 98 4.70 13.03 -17.88
CA SER A 98 3.38 13.47 -18.33
C SER A 98 2.34 13.36 -17.22
N THR A 99 1.36 14.26 -17.23
CA THR A 99 0.23 14.21 -16.29
C THR A 99 -0.88 13.28 -16.79
N THR A 100 -1.70 12.81 -15.84
CA THR A 100 -2.93 12.06 -16.09
C THR A 100 -4.10 12.71 -15.35
N ASN A 101 -5.33 12.49 -15.81
CA ASN A 101 -6.52 13.08 -15.19
C ASN A 101 -7.20 12.08 -14.25
N GLY A 102 -7.61 12.56 -13.08
CA GLY A 102 -8.36 11.75 -12.12
C GLY A 102 -8.70 12.51 -10.84
N LYS A 103 -9.30 11.79 -9.89
CA LYS A 103 -9.51 12.30 -8.53
C LYS A 103 -8.20 12.31 -7.79
N PHE A 104 -7.90 13.43 -7.12
CA PHE A 104 -6.68 13.55 -6.33
C PHE A 104 -6.79 12.71 -5.08
N TYR A 105 -5.73 11.95 -4.79
CA TYR A 105 -5.68 11.05 -3.65
C TYR A 105 -4.24 10.76 -3.27
N ALA A 106 -3.97 10.75 -1.98
CA ALA A 106 -2.73 10.27 -1.41
C ALA A 106 -3.08 9.58 -0.08
N GLU A 107 -2.46 8.44 0.20
CA GLU A 107 -2.72 7.65 1.39
C GLU A 107 -2.53 8.49 2.66
N ASP A 108 -3.45 8.35 3.61
CA ASP A 108 -3.47 9.11 4.87
C ASP A 108 -3.54 10.65 4.71
N ARG A 109 -3.96 11.14 3.53
CA ARG A 109 -4.15 12.57 3.25
C ARG A 109 -5.49 12.88 2.61
N SER A 110 -6.11 13.95 3.08
CA SER A 110 -7.38 14.43 2.54
C SER A 110 -7.12 15.41 1.39
N LEU A 111 -6.77 14.88 0.22
CA LEU A 111 -6.74 15.66 -1.01
C LEU A 111 -8.16 15.78 -1.57
N SER A 112 -8.50 16.95 -2.12
CA SER A 112 -9.82 17.21 -2.70
C SER A 112 -9.69 17.76 -4.12
N GLY A 113 -10.67 17.46 -4.96
CA GLY A 113 -10.71 17.87 -6.35
C GLY A 113 -10.33 16.78 -7.34
N GLU A 114 -10.36 17.15 -8.62
CA GLU A 114 -10.02 16.30 -9.75
C GLU A 114 -9.33 17.14 -10.82
N GLY A 115 -8.50 16.49 -11.64
CA GLY A 115 -7.79 17.15 -12.72
C GLY A 115 -6.46 16.48 -13.03
N ALA A 116 -5.56 17.23 -13.66
CA ALA A 116 -4.25 16.76 -14.09
C ALA A 116 -3.30 16.60 -12.89
N GLY A 117 -2.70 15.42 -12.75
CA GLY A 117 -1.76 15.08 -11.69
C GLY A 117 -0.73 14.03 -12.09
N TYR A 118 0.12 13.67 -11.14
CA TYR A 118 1.18 12.67 -11.26
C TYR A 118 0.84 11.45 -10.41
N GLY A 119 0.86 10.26 -11.02
CA GLY A 119 0.47 9.01 -10.38
C GLY A 119 0.20 7.89 -11.38
N VAL A 120 -0.09 6.69 -10.88
CA VAL A 120 -0.46 5.51 -11.66
C VAL A 120 -1.83 5.02 -11.23
N GLN A 121 -2.69 4.72 -12.20
CA GLN A 121 -4.02 4.17 -11.94
C GLN A 121 -3.90 2.82 -11.23
N GLY A 122 -4.66 2.66 -10.16
CA GLY A 122 -4.81 1.37 -9.51
C GLY A 122 -6.03 0.63 -10.02
N VAL A 123 -6.20 -0.60 -9.52
CA VAL A 123 -7.23 -1.53 -10.02
C VAL A 123 -8.18 -1.89 -8.89
N LYS A 124 -9.47 -1.65 -9.11
CA LYS A 124 -10.56 -2.09 -8.24
C LYS A 124 -11.28 -3.27 -8.88
N GLU A 125 -11.47 -4.35 -8.12
CA GLU A 125 -12.39 -5.41 -8.52
C GLU A 125 -13.82 -5.02 -8.13
N THR A 126 -14.73 -5.03 -9.10
CA THR A 126 -16.16 -4.73 -8.91
C THR A 126 -17.01 -5.95 -9.26
N TYR A 127 -18.12 -6.11 -8.57
CA TYR A 127 -19.05 -7.23 -8.74
C TYR A 127 -20.39 -6.71 -9.30
N PRO A 128 -20.50 -6.50 -10.62
CA PRO A 128 -21.72 -5.99 -11.24
C PRO A 128 -22.89 -6.98 -11.10
N GLU A 129 -24.11 -6.48 -11.25
CA GLU A 129 -25.31 -7.32 -11.27
C GLU A 129 -25.36 -8.17 -12.55
N VAL A 130 -25.57 -9.47 -12.39
CA VAL A 130 -25.82 -10.44 -13.46
C VAL A 130 -27.31 -10.75 -13.48
N SER A 131 -27.96 -10.51 -14.61
CA SER A 131 -29.38 -10.82 -14.80
C SER A 131 -29.53 -12.22 -15.39
N PHE A 132 -30.52 -12.98 -14.92
CA PHE A 132 -30.80 -14.32 -15.38
C PHE A 132 -32.32 -14.61 -15.39
N ILE A 133 -32.71 -15.66 -16.12
CA ILE A 133 -34.06 -16.20 -16.14
C ILE A 133 -33.98 -17.66 -15.71
N MET A 134 -34.73 -18.02 -14.68
CA MET A 134 -34.88 -19.40 -14.24
C MET A 134 -36.31 -19.89 -14.49
N GLN A 135 -36.47 -21.17 -14.78
CA GLN A 135 -37.77 -21.81 -14.95
C GLN A 135 -38.03 -22.76 -13.79
N VAL A 136 -39.19 -22.61 -13.17
CA VAL A 136 -39.70 -23.52 -12.15
C VAL A 136 -40.76 -24.41 -12.78
N ASN A 137 -40.55 -25.71 -12.68
CA ASN A 137 -41.42 -26.74 -13.24
C ASN A 137 -42.14 -27.47 -12.11
N THR A 138 -43.46 -27.46 -12.10
CA THR A 138 -44.24 -28.22 -11.13
C THR A 138 -44.40 -29.65 -11.64
N ALA A 139 -43.88 -30.65 -10.91
CA ALA A 139 -44.12 -32.04 -11.26
C ALA A 139 -45.63 -32.31 -11.21
N SER A 140 -46.25 -32.53 -12.37
CA SER A 140 -47.65 -32.91 -12.45
C SER A 140 -47.81 -34.27 -11.77
N ASP A 141 -48.52 -34.29 -10.64
CA ASP A 141 -48.80 -35.43 -9.76
C ASP A 141 -49.55 -36.56 -10.51
N LYS A 142 -48.89 -37.20 -11.48
CA LYS A 142 -49.38 -38.36 -12.21
C LYS A 142 -48.87 -39.60 -11.51
N ASN A 143 -49.79 -40.29 -10.84
CA ASN A 143 -49.63 -41.57 -10.12
C ASN A 143 -49.12 -41.50 -8.69
N LYS A 144 -49.97 -40.99 -7.80
CA LYS A 144 -49.96 -41.33 -6.37
C LYS A 144 -50.79 -42.59 -6.02
N ASN A 145 -51.03 -43.49 -6.97
CA ASN A 145 -51.75 -44.74 -6.69
C ASN A 145 -51.19 -45.95 -7.43
N LYS A 146 -50.08 -46.50 -6.91
CA LYS A 146 -49.80 -47.93 -7.02
C LYS A 146 -48.94 -48.38 -5.85
N GLU A 147 -49.60 -48.84 -4.79
CA GLU A 147 -48.98 -49.74 -3.82
C GLU A 147 -48.38 -50.91 -4.59
N THR A 148 -47.07 -51.14 -4.49
CA THR A 148 -46.50 -52.47 -4.75
C THR A 148 -45.32 -52.72 -3.80
N LYS A 149 -45.63 -53.65 -2.91
CA LYS A 149 -44.83 -54.53 -2.04
C LYS A 149 -43.32 -54.60 -2.30
N ALA A 150 -42.59 -54.57 -1.18
CA ALA A 150 -41.16 -54.76 -1.03
C ALA A 150 -40.59 -56.01 -1.71
N GLU A 151 -39.42 -55.84 -2.34
CA GLU A 151 -38.45 -56.92 -2.48
C GLU A 151 -37.03 -56.37 -2.34
N THR A 152 -36.34 -56.94 -1.35
CA THR A 152 -34.95 -56.73 -0.97
C THR A 152 -34.05 -57.42 -1.98
N THR A 153 -33.06 -56.74 -2.56
CA THR A 153 -31.87 -57.43 -3.08
C THR A 153 -30.62 -56.55 -3.01
N ALA A 154 -29.54 -57.18 -2.56
CA ALA A 154 -28.24 -56.62 -2.30
C ALA A 154 -27.38 -56.44 -3.56
N GLY A 155 -26.44 -55.49 -3.47
CA GLY A 155 -25.14 -55.54 -4.14
C GLY A 155 -25.04 -54.83 -5.48
N THR A 156 -24.25 -53.75 -5.53
CA THR A 156 -22.86 -53.76 -6.05
C THR A 156 -22.42 -52.33 -6.35
N THR A 157 -21.41 -51.89 -5.62
CA THR A 157 -20.72 -50.61 -5.78
C THR A 157 -19.79 -50.71 -7.00
N THR A 158 -20.02 -49.90 -8.03
CA THR A 158 -19.04 -49.69 -9.11
C THR A 158 -18.74 -48.20 -9.22
N SER A 159 -17.53 -47.86 -8.78
CA SER A 159 -16.90 -46.54 -8.89
C SER A 159 -16.57 -46.26 -10.36
N ASN A 160 -17.25 -45.28 -10.96
CA ASN A 160 -16.85 -44.72 -12.25
C ASN A 160 -15.83 -43.59 -12.00
N THR A 161 -14.56 -43.95 -12.09
CA THR A 161 -13.45 -43.02 -12.33
C THR A 161 -13.48 -42.63 -13.80
N SER A 162 -13.79 -41.37 -14.10
CA SER A 162 -13.57 -40.80 -15.43
C SER A 162 -12.19 -40.17 -15.45
N GLU A 163 -11.23 -40.90 -16.03
CA GLU A 163 -10.00 -40.32 -16.58
C GLU A 163 -10.38 -39.57 -17.86
N THR A 164 -10.19 -38.25 -17.86
CA THR A 164 -10.18 -37.45 -19.08
C THR A 164 -8.73 -37.13 -19.41
N ILE A 165 -8.22 -37.81 -20.43
CA ILE A 165 -6.96 -37.50 -21.11
C ILE A 165 -7.16 -36.21 -21.90
N SER A 166 -6.36 -35.19 -21.61
CA SER A 166 -6.22 -34.00 -22.45
C SER A 166 -4.73 -33.77 -22.71
N GLU A 167 -4.24 -34.34 -23.80
CA GLU A 167 -3.06 -33.86 -24.53
C GLU A 167 -3.57 -32.96 -25.65
N THR A 168 -3.28 -31.65 -25.62
CA THR A 168 -3.29 -30.84 -26.85
C THR A 168 -2.30 -29.68 -26.74
N ALA A 169 -1.19 -29.84 -27.46
CA ALA A 169 -0.40 -28.86 -28.20
C ALA A 169 -0.21 -27.44 -27.63
N THR A 170 0.98 -27.23 -27.08
CA THR A 170 1.68 -25.95 -26.97
C THR A 170 2.01 -25.43 -28.39
N ALA A 171 1.28 -24.43 -28.86
CA ALA A 171 1.66 -23.63 -30.02
C ALA A 171 1.85 -22.17 -29.59
N SER A 172 3.11 -21.75 -29.66
CA SER A 172 3.59 -20.40 -29.43
C SER A 172 2.99 -19.45 -30.48
N ALA A 173 2.22 -18.45 -30.04
CA ALA A 173 1.72 -17.38 -30.90
C ALA A 173 2.14 -16.02 -30.32
N THR A 174 3.19 -15.49 -30.91
CA THR A 174 3.63 -14.09 -30.84
C THR A 174 2.45 -13.17 -31.17
N THR A 175 1.98 -12.40 -30.19
CA THR A 175 1.03 -11.31 -30.41
C THR A 175 1.81 -10.00 -30.51
N THR A 176 1.92 -9.54 -31.75
CA THR A 176 2.37 -8.20 -32.12
C THR A 176 1.31 -7.20 -31.67
N THR A 177 1.67 -6.34 -30.74
CA THR A 177 0.85 -5.21 -30.27
C THR A 177 0.75 -4.17 -31.37
N THR A 178 -0.41 -4.08 -32.02
CA THR A 178 -0.73 -3.01 -32.97
C THR A 178 -1.20 -1.80 -32.19
N GLU A 179 -0.36 -0.77 -32.20
CA GLU A 179 -0.62 0.58 -31.72
C GLU A 179 -1.87 1.16 -32.42
N THR A 180 -2.94 1.38 -31.67
CA THR A 180 -4.11 2.15 -32.15
C THR A 180 -4.29 3.39 -31.28
N THR A 181 -3.76 4.49 -31.78
CA THR A 181 -4.09 5.87 -31.39
C THR A 181 -5.59 6.12 -31.47
N PRO A 182 -6.26 6.61 -30.41
CA PRO A 182 -7.61 7.11 -30.52
C PRO A 182 -7.58 8.55 -31.05
N LYS A 183 -8.05 8.70 -32.29
CA LYS A 183 -8.35 9.99 -32.90
C LYS A 183 -9.60 10.56 -32.21
N SER A 184 -9.37 11.60 -31.41
CA SER A 184 -10.41 12.46 -30.83
C SER A 184 -11.37 12.95 -31.91
N ASN A 185 -12.64 12.55 -31.78
CA ASN A 185 -13.73 13.07 -32.59
C ASN A 185 -14.80 13.62 -31.65
N SER A 186 -14.78 14.94 -31.49
CA SER A 186 -15.80 15.71 -30.80
C SER A 186 -17.05 15.76 -31.67
N ILE A 187 -18.14 15.14 -31.24
CA ILE A 187 -19.47 15.33 -31.82
C ILE A 187 -20.43 15.74 -30.72
N ASN A 188 -20.82 17.00 -30.80
CA ASN A 188 -21.90 17.66 -30.11
C ASN A 188 -23.22 16.98 -30.49
N LYS A 189 -23.91 16.34 -29.54
CA LYS A 189 -25.25 15.77 -29.74
C LYS A 189 -26.22 16.37 -28.72
N ASN A 190 -27.00 17.31 -29.23
CA ASN A 190 -28.16 17.91 -28.59
C ASN A 190 -29.29 16.87 -28.64
N GLU A 191 -29.63 16.27 -27.49
CA GLU A 191 -30.68 15.27 -27.37
C GLU A 191 -31.96 15.93 -26.85
N LYS A 192 -32.95 16.00 -27.73
CA LYS A 192 -34.29 16.52 -27.51
C LYS A 192 -35.17 15.35 -27.08
N GLU A 193 -35.76 15.46 -25.89
CA GLU A 193 -36.75 14.53 -25.36
C GLU A 193 -37.93 14.34 -26.33
N GLU A 194 -38.18 13.09 -26.75
CA GLU A 194 -39.47 12.66 -27.28
C GLU A 194 -40.04 11.52 -26.42
N LYS A 195 -41.26 11.78 -25.90
CA LYS A 195 -42.13 10.84 -25.18
C LYS A 195 -42.47 9.60 -26.02
N PRO A 196 -42.52 8.39 -25.44
CA PRO A 196 -43.08 7.24 -26.14
C PRO A 196 -44.61 7.30 -26.12
N LYS A 197 -45.19 7.07 -27.30
CA LYS A 197 -46.62 7.01 -27.59
C LYS A 197 -47.07 5.56 -27.44
N GLN A 198 -48.04 5.32 -26.54
CA GLN A 198 -48.77 4.05 -26.41
C GLN A 198 -49.45 3.71 -27.74
N THR A 199 -49.22 2.49 -28.23
CA THR A 199 -49.96 1.89 -29.33
C THR A 199 -50.77 0.73 -28.77
N GLU A 200 -52.08 0.92 -28.70
CA GLU A 200 -53.07 -0.13 -28.47
C GLU A 200 -53.17 -1.01 -29.72
N GLU A 201 -52.90 -2.31 -29.59
CA GLU A 201 -53.29 -3.29 -30.61
C GLU A 201 -54.47 -4.15 -30.14
N LYS A 202 -55.48 -4.15 -31.01
CA LYS A 202 -56.78 -4.78 -30.88
C LYS A 202 -56.66 -6.30 -30.92
N SER A 203 -57.14 -6.94 -29.86
CA SER A 203 -57.49 -8.35 -29.81
C SER A 203 -58.71 -8.66 -30.70
N GLY A 204 -58.46 -9.39 -31.79
CA GLY A 204 -59.46 -9.90 -32.71
C GLY A 204 -59.83 -11.34 -32.40
N ASN A 205 -61.02 -11.52 -31.84
CA ASN A 205 -61.65 -12.80 -31.52
C ASN A 205 -62.03 -13.59 -32.81
N LYS A 206 -61.44 -14.76 -33.03
CA LYS A 206 -61.92 -15.76 -34.00
C LYS A 206 -61.95 -17.15 -33.36
N SER A 207 -63.13 -17.43 -32.80
CA SER A 207 -63.60 -18.73 -32.34
C SER A 207 -63.75 -19.71 -33.51
N GLY A 208 -62.81 -20.65 -33.63
CA GLY A 208 -62.92 -21.86 -34.45
C GLY A 208 -62.90 -23.08 -33.54
N ASN A 209 -64.07 -23.65 -33.28
CA ASN A 209 -64.28 -24.77 -32.37
C ASN A 209 -64.07 -26.10 -33.13
N THR A 210 -62.95 -26.78 -32.89
CA THR A 210 -62.74 -28.18 -33.27
C THR A 210 -62.55 -29.03 -32.00
N PRO A 211 -63.29 -30.15 -31.83
CA PRO A 211 -63.15 -31.01 -30.66
C PRO A 211 -61.92 -31.89 -30.83
N VAL A 212 -60.78 -31.46 -30.28
CA VAL A 212 -59.59 -32.31 -30.13
C VAL A 212 -59.68 -33.03 -28.78
N THR A 213 -60.19 -34.25 -28.80
CA THR A 213 -60.16 -35.18 -27.66
C THR A 213 -58.77 -35.80 -27.55
N GLY A 214 -57.82 -35.06 -27.00
CA GLY A 214 -56.52 -35.55 -26.58
C GLY A 214 -56.22 -34.95 -25.22
N ASN A 215 -55.94 -35.79 -24.22
CA ASN A 215 -55.51 -35.35 -22.90
C ASN A 215 -54.16 -34.64 -23.02
N VAL A 216 -54.16 -33.35 -23.37
CA VAL A 216 -52.97 -32.49 -23.30
C VAL A 216 -52.73 -32.24 -21.84
N VAL A 217 -51.67 -32.86 -21.32
CA VAL A 217 -51.16 -32.50 -20.01
C VAL A 217 -50.25 -31.31 -20.24
N ALA A 218 -50.80 -30.12 -19.96
CA ALA A 218 -50.03 -28.91 -19.96
C ALA A 218 -49.03 -28.98 -18.80
N GLU A 219 -47.75 -29.05 -19.14
CA GLU A 219 -46.67 -28.83 -18.20
C GLU A 219 -46.68 -27.33 -17.88
N LEU A 220 -47.02 -27.01 -16.63
CA LEU A 220 -47.05 -25.62 -16.15
C LEU A 220 -45.63 -25.26 -15.73
N SER A 221 -44.97 -24.45 -16.54
CA SER A 221 -43.68 -23.85 -16.21
C SER A 221 -43.85 -22.35 -15.95
N VAL A 222 -43.15 -21.86 -14.94
CA VAL A 222 -43.12 -20.43 -14.59
C VAL A 222 -41.70 -19.92 -14.77
N GLU A 223 -41.54 -18.89 -15.60
CA GLU A 223 -40.27 -18.19 -15.74
C GLU A 223 -40.18 -17.06 -14.71
N ILE A 224 -39.03 -16.98 -14.05
CA ILE A 224 -38.72 -15.99 -13.02
C ILE A 224 -37.45 -15.26 -13.43
N GLU A 225 -37.55 -13.95 -13.58
CA GLU A 225 -36.41 -13.07 -13.79
C GLU A 225 -35.73 -12.77 -12.45
N GLY A 226 -34.41 -12.90 -12.41
CA GLY A 226 -33.60 -12.68 -11.22
C GLY A 226 -32.35 -11.87 -11.51
N LYS A 227 -31.78 -11.31 -10.45
CA LYS A 227 -30.48 -10.63 -10.47
C LYS A 227 -29.63 -11.13 -9.32
N THR A 228 -28.35 -11.37 -9.58
CA THR A 228 -27.38 -11.84 -8.60
C THR A 228 -26.04 -11.13 -8.78
N SER A 229 -25.22 -11.11 -7.74
CA SER A 229 -23.81 -10.67 -7.82
C SER A 229 -22.97 -11.52 -6.87
N LYS A 230 -21.64 -11.45 -6.96
CA LYS A 230 -20.73 -12.28 -6.14
C LYS A 230 -21.02 -12.27 -4.64
N ASN A 231 -21.43 -11.12 -4.11
CA ASN A 231 -21.69 -10.93 -2.69
C ASN A 231 -23.19 -10.87 -2.34
N ASN A 232 -24.07 -11.03 -3.32
CA ASN A 232 -25.53 -10.96 -3.12
C ASN A 232 -26.22 -12.03 -3.98
N PRO A 233 -26.23 -13.30 -3.54
CA PRO A 233 -26.90 -14.38 -4.25
C PRO A 233 -28.42 -14.16 -4.25
N TYR A 234 -29.06 -14.52 -5.35
CA TYR A 234 -30.53 -14.54 -5.43
C TYR A 234 -31.06 -15.80 -4.78
N THR A 235 -32.13 -15.71 -4.00
CA THR A 235 -32.76 -16.88 -3.35
C THR A 235 -34.24 -16.97 -3.67
N HIS A 236 -34.75 -18.21 -3.79
CA HIS A 236 -36.16 -18.49 -4.03
C HIS A 236 -36.58 -19.77 -3.32
N THR A 237 -37.81 -19.83 -2.83
CA THR A 237 -38.35 -21.01 -2.14
C THR A 237 -39.25 -21.80 -3.08
N LEU A 238 -38.95 -23.07 -3.28
CA LEU A 238 -39.73 -24.03 -4.04
C LEU A 238 -40.83 -24.66 -3.19
N ALA A 239 -41.97 -24.94 -3.79
CA ALA A 239 -42.98 -25.82 -3.22
C ALA A 239 -42.60 -27.30 -3.39
N ASP A 240 -43.25 -28.17 -2.63
CA ASP A 240 -42.98 -29.60 -2.68
C ASP A 240 -43.25 -30.18 -4.08
N GLY A 241 -42.24 -30.83 -4.65
CA GLY A 241 -42.31 -31.42 -5.99
C GLY A 241 -41.99 -30.46 -7.15
N GLU A 242 -41.61 -29.21 -6.87
CA GLU A 242 -41.08 -28.31 -7.90
C GLU A 242 -39.60 -28.58 -8.19
N THR A 243 -39.20 -28.41 -9.45
CA THR A 243 -37.81 -28.42 -9.89
C THR A 243 -37.48 -27.07 -10.53
N VAL A 244 -36.18 -26.73 -10.60
CA VAL A 244 -35.72 -25.46 -11.16
C VAL A 244 -34.55 -25.69 -12.12
N GLU A 245 -34.49 -24.89 -13.17
CA GLU A 245 -33.35 -24.81 -14.07
C GLU A 245 -33.07 -23.37 -14.52
N ILE A 246 -31.82 -23.07 -14.87
CA ILE A 246 -31.46 -21.78 -15.47
C ILE A 246 -31.70 -21.87 -16.98
N ILE A 247 -32.55 -20.97 -17.50
CA ILE A 247 -32.87 -20.89 -18.93
C ILE A 247 -31.85 -20.00 -19.65
N SER A 248 -31.55 -18.83 -19.08
CA SER A 248 -30.60 -17.89 -19.66
C SER A 248 -29.95 -17.02 -18.59
N SER A 249 -28.76 -16.51 -18.89
CA SER A 249 -28.05 -15.56 -18.03
C SER A 249 -27.14 -14.67 -18.86
N SER A 250 -26.96 -13.41 -18.42
CA SER A 250 -26.04 -12.47 -19.06
C SER A 250 -24.56 -12.83 -18.85
N GLN A 251 -24.26 -13.60 -17.79
CA GLN A 251 -22.93 -14.11 -17.43
C GLN A 251 -23.05 -15.51 -16.79
N PRO A 252 -21.96 -16.29 -16.64
CA PRO A 252 -22.03 -17.58 -15.93
C PRO A 252 -22.60 -17.44 -14.51
N VAL A 253 -23.56 -18.30 -14.19
CA VAL A 253 -24.19 -18.41 -12.86
C VAL A 253 -24.19 -19.86 -12.40
N SER A 254 -24.11 -20.06 -11.09
CA SER A 254 -24.29 -21.35 -10.44
C SER A 254 -25.65 -21.40 -9.75
N LEU A 255 -26.32 -22.55 -9.87
CA LEU A 255 -27.58 -22.84 -9.20
C LEU A 255 -27.34 -23.96 -8.18
N SER A 256 -27.72 -23.73 -6.93
CA SER A 256 -27.72 -24.73 -5.87
C SER A 256 -29.11 -24.84 -5.23
N VAL A 257 -29.48 -26.06 -4.83
CA VAL A 257 -30.76 -26.34 -4.17
C VAL A 257 -30.47 -27.04 -2.84
N GLU A 258 -30.81 -26.40 -1.75
CA GLU A 258 -30.65 -26.93 -0.39
C GLU A 258 -32.03 -27.00 0.29
N GLY A 259 -32.57 -28.22 0.40
CA GLY A 259 -33.96 -28.42 0.79
C GLY A 259 -34.90 -27.79 -0.24
N ASN A 260 -35.73 -26.85 0.21
CA ASN A 260 -36.68 -26.15 -0.66
C ASN A 260 -36.17 -24.75 -1.06
N ILE A 261 -34.90 -24.40 -0.81
CA ILE A 261 -34.34 -23.09 -1.15
C ILE A 261 -33.39 -23.24 -2.33
N VAL A 262 -33.66 -22.48 -3.38
CA VAL A 262 -32.80 -22.30 -4.55
C VAL A 262 -31.95 -21.07 -4.32
N SER A 263 -30.66 -21.18 -4.60
CA SER A 263 -29.73 -20.06 -4.59
C SER A 263 -29.05 -19.96 -5.95
N VAL A 264 -29.12 -18.79 -6.57
CA VAL A 264 -28.43 -18.47 -7.82
C VAL A 264 -27.32 -17.47 -7.51
N ALA A 265 -26.08 -17.89 -7.70
CA ALA A 265 -24.88 -17.10 -7.43
C ALA A 265 -24.04 -16.94 -8.70
N THR A 266 -23.09 -16.02 -8.68
CA THR A 266 -22.11 -15.83 -9.74
C THR A 266 -20.77 -15.49 -9.11
N ASP A 267 -19.66 -15.91 -9.71
CA ASP A 267 -18.32 -15.46 -9.35
C ASP A 267 -17.83 -14.31 -10.25
N TYR A 268 -18.69 -13.82 -11.15
CA TYR A 268 -18.37 -12.79 -12.13
C TYR A 268 -17.87 -11.50 -11.47
N SER A 269 -16.77 -10.97 -12.01
CA SER A 269 -16.17 -9.73 -11.59
C SER A 269 -15.53 -8.97 -12.75
N GLU A 270 -15.44 -7.66 -12.59
CA GLU A 270 -14.77 -6.77 -13.54
C GLU A 270 -13.64 -6.02 -12.82
N LYS A 271 -12.54 -5.77 -13.54
CA LYS A 271 -11.43 -4.95 -13.04
C LYS A 271 -11.55 -3.55 -13.64
N VAL A 272 -11.78 -2.55 -12.80
CA VAL A 272 -11.89 -1.14 -13.19
C VAL A 272 -10.63 -0.41 -12.75
N GLN A 273 -10.03 0.38 -13.65
CA GLN A 273 -8.88 1.22 -13.33
C GLN A 273 -9.31 2.62 -12.88
N GLY A 274 -8.57 3.21 -11.96
CA GLY A 274 -8.89 4.54 -11.44
C GLY A 274 -7.94 5.06 -10.37
N PHE A 275 -8.32 6.19 -9.78
CA PHE A 275 -7.63 6.84 -8.68
C PHE A 275 -8.58 7.01 -7.50
N GLY A 276 -8.02 7.05 -6.30
CA GLY A 276 -8.76 7.14 -5.05
C GLY A 276 -8.57 5.91 -4.17
N GLN A 277 -9.09 6.01 -2.94
CA GLN A 277 -8.98 4.98 -1.91
C GLN A 277 -9.42 3.59 -2.39
N ASP A 278 -10.48 3.51 -3.18
CA ASP A 278 -11.02 2.25 -3.70
C ASP A 278 -10.11 1.55 -4.73
N TYR A 279 -9.12 2.26 -5.26
CA TYR A 279 -8.17 1.79 -6.25
C TYR A 279 -6.77 1.61 -5.65
N LEU A 280 -6.62 1.80 -4.33
CA LEU A 280 -5.30 1.77 -3.68
C LEU A 280 -4.71 0.35 -3.71
N GLY A 281 -3.58 0.18 -4.38
CA GLY A 281 -2.83 -1.07 -4.42
C GLY A 281 -1.80 -1.18 -3.28
N ASP A 282 -1.37 -2.40 -2.97
CA ASP A 282 -0.39 -2.66 -1.89
C ASP A 282 1.05 -2.30 -2.30
N SER A 283 1.34 -2.26 -3.61
CA SER A 283 2.67 -2.00 -4.15
C SER A 283 2.89 -0.52 -4.48
N THR A 284 4.09 -0.03 -4.17
CA THR A 284 4.62 1.21 -4.76
C THR A 284 4.88 0.98 -6.24
N ALA A 285 4.10 1.60 -7.11
CA ALA A 285 4.18 1.39 -8.56
C ALA A 285 4.80 2.59 -9.30
N TYR A 286 4.92 3.74 -8.65
CA TYR A 286 5.35 4.98 -9.29
C TYR A 286 6.31 5.75 -8.41
N THR A 287 7.38 6.31 -9.00
CA THR A 287 8.34 7.16 -8.29
C THR A 287 8.43 8.49 -9.00
N LEU A 288 7.93 9.53 -8.36
CA LEU A 288 7.96 10.90 -8.84
C LEU A 288 9.31 11.52 -8.48
N ASN A 289 10.08 11.95 -9.47
CA ASN A 289 11.40 12.55 -9.24
C ASN A 289 11.35 14.05 -9.47
N LEU A 290 11.79 14.81 -8.47
CA LEU A 290 11.92 16.26 -8.52
C LEU A 290 13.40 16.61 -8.58
N ASP A 291 13.85 17.28 -9.65
CA ASP A 291 15.24 17.73 -9.79
C ASP A 291 15.40 19.17 -9.30
N PHE A 292 16.24 19.36 -8.28
CA PHE A 292 16.49 20.66 -7.68
C PHE A 292 17.54 21.49 -8.41
N SER A 293 18.27 20.90 -9.35
CA SER A 293 19.27 21.60 -10.16
C SER A 293 18.65 22.75 -10.96
N SER A 294 17.37 22.64 -11.30
CA SER A 294 16.59 23.66 -12.00
C SER A 294 16.25 24.90 -11.16
N LEU A 295 16.36 24.80 -9.82
CA LEU A 295 15.94 25.85 -8.91
C LEU A 295 16.93 27.03 -8.82
N ASN A 296 18.20 26.80 -9.20
CA ASN A 296 19.30 27.77 -9.09
C ASN A 296 19.41 28.41 -7.69
N LEU A 297 19.11 27.65 -6.63
CA LEU A 297 19.20 28.12 -5.25
C LEU A 297 20.64 28.08 -4.78
N ILE A 298 21.16 29.20 -4.27
CA ILE A 298 22.49 29.24 -3.63
C ILE A 298 22.38 28.62 -2.23
N VAL A 299 23.22 27.63 -1.94
CA VAL A 299 23.19 26.91 -0.66
C VAL A 299 23.61 27.83 0.49
N GLN A 300 22.86 27.74 1.59
CA GLN A 300 23.19 28.36 2.88
C GLN A 300 23.34 27.26 3.92
N GLU A 301 24.29 27.41 4.84
CA GLU A 301 24.46 26.51 5.97
C GLU A 301 23.22 26.50 6.86
N GLY A 302 22.85 25.32 7.37
CA GLY A 302 21.77 25.16 8.35
C GLY A 302 20.74 24.11 7.96
N GLU A 303 19.54 24.23 8.55
CA GLU A 303 18.43 23.30 8.28
C GLU A 303 17.86 23.52 6.86
N PHE A 304 17.73 22.42 6.14
CA PHE A 304 17.10 22.35 4.82
C PHE A 304 15.88 21.43 4.89
N LYS A 305 14.70 22.02 4.69
CA LYS A 305 13.43 21.29 4.63
C LYS A 305 12.84 21.40 3.23
N VAL A 306 12.44 20.27 2.65
CA VAL A 306 11.60 20.25 1.45
C VAL A 306 10.25 19.67 1.82
N SER A 307 9.17 20.33 1.42
CA SER A 307 7.80 19.91 1.66
C SER A 307 7.00 19.96 0.36
N LEU A 308 6.27 18.89 0.06
CA LEU A 308 5.28 18.87 -1.01
C LEU A 308 3.91 19.18 -0.40
N VAL A 309 3.27 20.23 -0.89
CA VAL A 309 2.03 20.79 -0.33
C VAL A 309 0.99 20.90 -1.43
N SER A 310 -0.25 20.51 -1.14
CA SER A 310 -1.39 20.75 -2.03
C SER A 310 -2.49 21.50 -1.30
N GLY A 311 -2.79 22.72 -1.73
CA GLY A 311 -3.64 23.64 -0.98
C GLY A 311 -3.02 23.94 0.39
N ASN A 312 -3.70 23.53 1.46
CA ASN A 312 -3.24 23.70 2.84
C ASN A 312 -2.68 22.40 3.46
N GLU A 313 -2.62 21.31 2.69
CA GLU A 313 -2.23 19.99 3.18
C GLU A 313 -0.78 19.67 2.80
N GLU A 314 0.06 19.35 3.79
CA GLU A 314 1.42 18.85 3.55
C GLU A 314 1.36 17.34 3.24
N ILE A 315 1.66 16.98 2.00
CA ILE A 315 1.63 15.59 1.52
C ILE A 315 2.82 14.82 2.09
N ALA A 316 4.02 15.36 1.87
CA ALA A 316 5.27 14.79 2.34
C ALA A 316 6.27 15.88 2.69
N SER A 317 7.15 15.62 3.64
CA SER A 317 8.28 16.49 3.94
C SER A 317 9.52 15.71 4.36
N VAL A 318 10.69 16.26 4.02
CA VAL A 318 11.99 15.73 4.42
C VAL A 318 12.84 16.89 4.95
N LEU A 319 13.58 16.62 6.02
CA LEU A 319 14.46 17.58 6.70
C LEU A 319 15.88 17.01 6.77
N THR A 320 16.88 17.82 6.46
CA THR A 320 18.30 17.51 6.62
C THR A 320 19.07 18.77 7.01
N ALA A 321 20.35 18.63 7.34
CA ALA A 321 21.26 19.75 7.56
C ALA A 321 22.23 19.88 6.38
N LEU A 322 22.49 21.11 5.95
CA LEU A 322 23.50 21.45 4.95
C LEU A 322 24.68 22.12 5.63
N ASN A 323 25.88 21.71 5.25
CA ASN A 323 27.13 22.29 5.67
C ASN A 323 27.80 23.01 4.49
N VAL A 324 28.33 24.20 4.72
CA VAL A 324 29.07 24.96 3.72
C VAL A 324 30.50 25.07 4.20
N GLU A 325 31.45 24.48 3.46
CA GLU A 325 32.86 24.54 3.82
C GLU A 325 33.33 25.99 3.77
N THR A 326 33.62 26.60 4.92
CA THR A 326 34.41 27.82 4.95
C THR A 326 35.79 27.48 4.39
N PRO A 327 36.25 28.14 3.31
CA PRO A 327 37.58 27.91 2.80
C PRO A 327 38.55 28.21 3.94
N GLU A 328 39.30 27.20 4.38
CA GLU A 328 40.41 27.41 5.27
C GLU A 328 41.26 28.50 4.62
N GLN A 329 41.33 29.67 5.26
CA GLN A 329 42.35 30.63 4.90
C GLN A 329 43.67 29.89 5.11
N ASN A 330 44.32 29.53 4.01
CA ASN A 330 45.70 29.04 4.01
C ASN A 330 46.53 30.06 4.79
N ALA A 331 46.69 29.82 6.09
CA ALA A 331 47.67 30.49 6.91
C ALA A 331 48.99 30.13 6.25
N THR A 332 49.53 31.08 5.51
CA THR A 332 50.80 30.95 4.81
C THR A 332 51.83 30.72 5.90
N SER A 333 52.15 29.46 6.15
CA SER A 333 53.22 29.08 7.06
C SER A 333 54.49 29.47 6.34
N THR A 334 55.01 30.65 6.65
CA THR A 334 56.36 31.07 6.28
C THR A 334 57.31 30.08 6.93
N THR A 335 57.78 29.11 6.14
CA THR A 335 58.85 28.20 6.53
C THR A 335 60.14 29.00 6.55
N GLU A 336 60.53 29.50 7.72
CA GLU A 336 61.93 29.79 8.00
C GLU A 336 62.63 28.44 8.25
N GLU A 337 63.53 28.08 7.34
CA GLU A 337 64.53 27.03 7.57
C GLU A 337 65.48 27.51 8.68
N GLU A 338 65.46 26.85 9.83
CA GLU A 338 66.60 26.90 10.74
C GLU A 338 66.98 25.49 11.21
N ASN A 339 68.28 25.23 11.10
CA ASN A 339 68.97 23.98 11.33
C ASN A 339 69.10 23.64 12.83
N GLU A 340 69.12 22.33 13.09
CA GLU A 340 69.84 21.61 14.16
C GLU A 340 69.51 21.86 15.66
N THR A 341 68.96 20.77 16.23
CA THR A 341 69.43 20.08 17.46
C THR A 341 69.54 20.84 18.79
N GLU A 342 68.58 20.62 19.70
CA GLU A 342 68.79 19.99 21.03
C GLU A 342 67.49 19.98 21.88
N ASN A 343 67.37 18.95 22.71
CA ASN A 343 66.32 18.73 23.70
C ASN A 343 66.11 19.92 24.65
N ILE A 344 64.92 20.53 24.69
CA ILE A 344 64.42 21.20 25.90
C ILE A 344 62.89 21.02 26.03
N ILE A 345 62.49 20.46 27.18
CA ILE A 345 61.13 20.48 27.72
C ILE A 345 60.76 21.95 28.01
N ALA A 346 59.77 22.50 27.29
CA ALA A 346 59.25 23.84 27.56
C ALA A 346 57.72 23.85 27.58
N ASN A 347 57.17 24.22 28.74
CA ASN A 347 55.78 24.58 28.94
C ASN A 347 55.43 25.76 28.03
N ILE A 348 54.49 25.56 27.10
CA ILE A 348 53.89 26.65 26.35
C ILE A 348 52.73 27.20 27.18
N THR A 349 52.95 28.36 27.79
CA THR A 349 51.87 29.22 28.28
C THR A 349 51.34 30.02 27.09
N THR A 350 50.20 29.63 26.54
CA THR A 350 49.43 30.45 25.61
C THR A 350 48.31 31.15 26.37
N ASN A 351 48.51 32.44 26.62
CA ASN A 351 47.42 33.37 26.89
C ASN A 351 46.67 33.59 25.58
N ILE A 352 45.65 32.75 25.32
CA ILE A 352 44.57 33.08 24.40
C ILE A 352 43.27 32.74 25.14
N THR A 353 42.60 33.80 25.62
CA THR A 353 41.26 33.73 26.18
C THR A 353 40.28 33.49 25.04
N ASN A 354 39.99 32.22 24.74
CA ASN A 354 38.69 31.72 24.29
C ASN A 354 38.73 30.19 24.35
N VAL A 355 38.15 29.67 25.43
CA VAL A 355 38.06 28.24 25.74
C VAL A 355 37.19 27.56 24.68
N THR A 356 37.84 26.89 23.72
CA THR A 356 37.23 25.76 23.01
C THR A 356 37.97 24.52 23.48
N THR A 357 37.31 23.73 24.33
CA THR A 357 37.80 22.44 24.78
C THR A 357 37.86 21.48 23.59
N ASN A 358 39.06 21.24 23.06
CA ASN A 358 39.33 20.08 22.20
C ASN A 358 39.19 18.82 23.05
N ILE A 359 37.97 18.28 23.08
CA ILE A 359 37.71 16.95 23.62
C ILE A 359 38.20 15.95 22.57
N THR A 360 39.44 15.49 22.70
CA THR A 360 39.90 14.29 22.00
C THR A 360 39.14 13.11 22.59
N LYS A 361 37.95 12.86 22.07
CA LYS A 361 37.12 11.73 22.45
C LYS A 361 37.75 10.50 21.80
N ASN A 362 38.50 9.72 22.57
CA ASN A 362 38.90 8.37 22.16
C ASN A 362 37.63 7.54 22.00
N ILE A 363 37.06 7.51 20.79
CA ILE A 363 35.94 6.66 20.45
C ILE A 363 36.50 5.25 20.31
N THR A 364 36.36 4.45 21.36
CA THR A 364 36.61 3.01 21.30
C THR A 364 35.41 2.38 20.62
N PHE A 365 35.52 2.08 19.33
CA PHE A 365 34.51 1.29 18.63
C PHE A 365 34.59 -0.14 19.17
N ALA A 366 33.50 -0.65 19.74
CA ALA A 366 33.39 -2.07 20.05
C ALA A 366 33.46 -2.83 18.74
N ILE A 367 34.51 -3.63 18.56
CA ILE A 367 34.66 -4.49 17.37
C ILE A 367 33.69 -5.65 17.56
N GLU A 368 32.55 -5.57 16.89
CA GLU A 368 31.60 -6.68 16.84
C GLU A 368 32.18 -7.81 15.98
N ASN A 369 32.00 -9.06 16.42
CA ASN A 369 32.59 -10.21 15.76
C ASN A 369 31.63 -10.78 14.70
N LEU A 370 32.12 -10.98 13.48
CA LEU A 370 31.32 -11.52 12.36
C LEU A 370 30.70 -12.89 12.69
N SER A 371 31.38 -13.69 13.53
CA SER A 371 30.89 -15.03 13.93
C SER A 371 29.60 -15.00 14.75
N ASP A 372 29.29 -13.89 15.43
CA ASP A 372 28.05 -13.74 16.21
C ASP A 372 26.81 -13.72 15.28
N TYR A 373 27.01 -13.46 13.99
CA TYR A 373 25.97 -13.38 12.97
C TYR A 373 25.94 -14.62 12.06
N ALA A 374 26.68 -15.68 12.39
CA ALA A 374 26.61 -16.95 11.66
C ALA A 374 25.18 -17.50 11.69
N LEU A 375 24.68 -17.96 10.53
CA LEU A 375 23.37 -18.60 10.42
C LEU A 375 23.42 -20.01 10.98
N THR A 376 22.35 -20.39 11.68
CA THR A 376 22.06 -21.79 12.01
C THR A 376 21.57 -22.53 10.76
N ASP A 377 21.67 -23.86 10.75
CA ASP A 377 21.18 -24.68 9.64
C ASP A 377 19.67 -24.46 9.38
N GLU A 378 18.89 -24.22 10.44
CA GLU A 378 17.46 -23.94 10.35
C GLU A 378 17.18 -22.59 9.68
N GLU A 379 17.90 -21.54 10.09
CA GLU A 379 17.85 -20.21 9.47
C GLU A 379 18.22 -20.29 7.98
N LEU A 380 19.29 -21.00 7.65
CA LEU A 380 19.76 -21.16 6.27
C LEU A 380 18.74 -21.93 5.41
N PHE A 381 18.17 -23.01 5.95
CA PHE A 381 17.14 -23.80 5.26
C PHE A 381 15.90 -22.96 4.96
N LYS A 382 15.38 -22.21 5.94
CA LYS A 382 14.22 -21.34 5.74
C LYS A 382 14.49 -20.19 4.79
N LEU A 383 15.65 -19.56 4.91
CA LEU A 383 16.06 -18.49 4.00
C LEU A 383 16.04 -19.02 2.57
N LYS A 384 16.73 -20.14 2.28
CA LYS A 384 16.77 -20.75 0.95
C LYS A 384 15.39 -21.16 0.43
N ALA A 385 14.52 -21.69 1.30
CA ALA A 385 13.18 -22.09 0.93
C ALA A 385 12.29 -20.91 0.48
N VAL A 386 12.44 -19.74 1.11
CA VAL A 386 11.62 -18.55 0.81
C VAL A 386 12.21 -17.72 -0.32
N THR A 387 13.53 -17.50 -0.32
CA THR A 387 14.19 -16.61 -1.29
C THR A 387 14.56 -17.32 -2.58
N GLY A 388 14.59 -18.66 -2.59
CA GLY A 388 15.12 -19.46 -3.69
C GLY A 388 16.65 -19.40 -3.84
N SER A 389 17.36 -18.72 -2.92
CA SER A 389 18.81 -18.53 -2.99
C SER A 389 19.45 -18.44 -1.60
N SER A 390 20.61 -19.04 -1.42
CA SER A 390 21.44 -18.88 -0.21
C SER A 390 22.44 -17.72 -0.31
N ASP A 391 22.59 -17.14 -1.50
CA ASP A 391 23.72 -16.28 -1.80
C ASP A 391 23.23 -14.83 -1.87
N VAL A 392 23.85 -13.97 -1.06
CA VAL A 392 23.62 -12.53 -1.14
C VAL A 392 24.47 -11.96 -2.27
N LYS A 393 23.82 -11.22 -3.17
CA LYS A 393 24.47 -10.51 -4.28
C LYS A 393 24.50 -9.02 -3.99
N ILE A 394 25.56 -8.34 -4.41
CA ILE A 394 25.55 -6.88 -4.54
C ILE A 394 24.95 -6.57 -5.91
N THR A 395 23.77 -5.96 -5.94
CA THR A 395 23.07 -5.63 -7.21
C THR A 395 23.10 -4.16 -7.56
N LYS A 396 23.57 -3.32 -6.64
CA LYS A 396 23.84 -1.89 -6.86
C LYS A 396 25.10 -1.50 -6.10
N SER A 397 25.98 -0.75 -6.76
CA SER A 397 27.18 -0.15 -6.17
C SER A 397 27.46 1.14 -6.91
N GLU A 398 27.14 2.28 -6.29
CA GLU A 398 27.39 3.60 -6.88
C GLU A 398 27.92 4.57 -5.84
N ILE A 399 28.74 5.53 -6.28
CA ILE A 399 29.16 6.65 -5.44
C ILE A 399 28.23 7.81 -5.73
N ALA A 400 27.50 8.26 -4.71
CA ALA A 400 26.65 9.44 -4.76
C ALA A 400 26.98 10.33 -3.56
N ASN A 401 27.27 11.60 -3.81
CA ASN A 401 27.51 12.62 -2.78
C ASN A 401 28.65 12.26 -1.81
N GLY A 402 29.77 11.74 -2.33
CA GLY A 402 30.89 11.31 -1.50
C GLY A 402 30.60 10.08 -0.63
N ARG A 403 29.51 9.35 -0.92
CA ARG A 403 29.14 8.13 -0.19
C ARG A 403 28.98 6.95 -1.15
N LEU A 404 29.49 5.79 -0.76
CA LEU A 404 29.32 4.53 -1.46
C LEU A 404 27.97 3.92 -1.07
N ILE A 405 27.04 3.83 -2.01
CA ILE A 405 25.73 3.21 -1.84
C ILE A 405 25.81 1.77 -2.35
N ILE A 406 25.57 0.80 -1.47
CA ILE A 406 25.57 -0.64 -1.78
C ILE A 406 24.19 -1.21 -1.54
N ARG A 407 23.67 -1.96 -2.50
CA ARG A 407 22.46 -2.79 -2.33
C ARG A 407 22.83 -4.26 -2.25
N PHE A 408 22.57 -4.86 -1.09
CA PHE A 408 22.59 -6.30 -0.88
C PHE A 408 21.23 -6.89 -1.27
N GLN A 409 21.22 -8.02 -1.96
CA GLN A 409 20.00 -8.68 -2.44
C GLN A 409 20.07 -10.20 -2.29
N ILE A 410 18.97 -10.81 -1.82
CA ILE A 410 18.78 -12.26 -1.77
C ILE A 410 17.34 -12.60 -2.17
N GLY A 411 17.18 -13.26 -3.32
CA GLY A 411 15.86 -13.42 -3.96
C GLY A 411 15.19 -12.07 -4.22
N ASN A 412 13.99 -11.88 -3.67
CA ASN A 412 13.19 -10.65 -3.78
C ASN A 412 13.42 -9.65 -2.63
N TYR A 413 14.30 -9.96 -1.68
CA TYR A 413 14.60 -9.09 -0.53
C TYR A 413 15.89 -8.32 -0.79
N TRP A 414 15.92 -7.06 -0.36
CA TRP A 414 17.10 -6.21 -0.50
C TRP A 414 17.31 -5.30 0.70
N LEU A 415 18.55 -4.86 0.90
CA LEU A 415 18.96 -3.84 1.86
C LEU A 415 19.92 -2.87 1.18
N GLU A 416 19.65 -1.58 1.29
CA GLU A 416 20.53 -0.52 0.82
C GLU A 416 21.24 0.16 2.00
N LYS A 417 22.56 0.32 1.89
CA LYS A 417 23.41 0.95 2.90
C LYS A 417 24.32 1.96 2.24
N SER A 418 24.64 3.01 2.99
CA SER A 418 25.48 4.12 2.54
C SER A 418 26.70 4.25 3.43
N TYR A 419 27.88 4.10 2.85
CA TYR A 419 29.18 4.19 3.50
C TYR A 419 29.88 5.47 3.07
N ASP A 420 30.76 6.01 3.92
CA ASP A 420 31.60 7.12 3.51
C ASP A 420 32.60 6.64 2.44
N SER A 421 32.60 7.26 1.26
CA SER A 421 33.50 6.87 0.17
C SER A 421 34.95 7.35 0.40
N ALA A 422 35.15 8.35 1.27
CA ALA A 422 36.47 8.85 1.63
C ALA A 422 37.29 7.83 2.43
N ILE A 423 36.62 6.84 3.03
CA ILE A 423 37.26 5.71 3.72
C ILE A 423 38.04 4.81 2.73
N GLY A 424 37.89 5.02 1.42
CA GLY A 424 38.69 4.40 0.37
C GLY A 424 38.62 2.87 0.36
N ASN A 425 39.46 2.24 -0.45
CA ASN A 425 39.58 0.78 -0.58
C ASN A 425 40.24 0.14 0.68
N SER A 426 39.87 0.63 1.86
CA SER A 426 40.41 0.18 3.13
C SER A 426 39.71 -1.11 3.57
N THR A 427 40.48 -1.99 4.19
CA THR A 427 39.98 -3.21 4.83
C THR A 427 38.80 -2.93 5.76
N LEU A 428 38.79 -1.76 6.42
CA LEU A 428 37.71 -1.32 7.31
C LEU A 428 36.36 -1.18 6.60
N LEU A 429 36.33 -0.60 5.39
CA LEU A 429 35.09 -0.48 4.63
C LEU A 429 34.54 -1.85 4.26
N LYS A 430 35.42 -2.76 3.82
CA LYS A 430 35.05 -4.13 3.48
C LYS A 430 34.51 -4.88 4.69
N ASP A 431 35.20 -4.81 5.82
CA ASP A 431 34.79 -5.48 7.07
C ASP A 431 33.43 -4.95 7.53
N GLN A 432 33.18 -3.64 7.42
CA GLN A 432 31.90 -3.04 7.77
C GLN A 432 30.78 -3.45 6.81
N MET A 433 31.05 -3.55 5.51
CA MET A 433 30.10 -4.06 4.53
C MET A 433 29.74 -5.54 4.81
N GLU A 434 30.74 -6.38 5.11
CA GLU A 434 30.53 -7.80 5.44
C GLU A 434 29.73 -7.96 6.74
N LEU A 435 30.02 -7.14 7.76
CA LEU A 435 29.28 -7.13 9.02
C LEU A 435 27.80 -6.73 8.82
N ASP A 436 27.54 -5.64 8.10
CA ASP A 436 26.18 -5.17 7.81
C ASP A 436 25.40 -6.18 6.96
N GLN A 437 26.08 -6.82 6.00
CA GLN A 437 25.52 -7.92 5.22
C GLN A 437 25.13 -9.09 6.12
N ALA A 438 26.03 -9.57 6.99
CA ALA A 438 25.78 -10.69 7.89
C ALA A 438 24.63 -10.40 8.87
N LYS A 439 24.63 -9.19 9.47
CA LYS A 439 23.54 -8.72 10.35
C LYS A 439 22.19 -8.75 9.64
N TRP A 440 22.13 -8.20 8.44
CA TRP A 440 20.89 -8.15 7.67
C TRP A 440 20.35 -9.54 7.36
N VAL A 441 21.21 -10.44 6.87
CA VAL A 441 20.82 -11.82 6.57
C VAL A 441 20.34 -12.55 7.82
N LYS A 442 21.02 -12.35 8.97
CA LYS A 442 20.61 -12.92 10.26
C LYS A 442 19.22 -12.43 10.68
N ILE A 443 18.96 -11.13 10.57
CA ILE A 443 17.65 -10.54 10.89
C ILE A 443 16.58 -11.07 9.95
N LEU A 444 16.86 -11.12 8.65
CA LEU A 444 15.94 -11.64 7.64
C LEU A 444 15.58 -13.10 7.92
N ALA A 445 16.57 -13.97 8.15
CA ALA A 445 16.33 -15.37 8.44
C ALA A 445 15.50 -15.58 9.73
N ARG A 446 15.78 -14.81 10.79
CA ARG A 446 14.96 -14.84 12.02
C ARG A 446 13.54 -14.38 11.80
N ASN A 447 13.33 -13.36 10.96
CA ASN A 447 11.99 -12.89 10.63
C ASN A 447 11.20 -13.93 9.81
N LEU A 448 11.88 -14.67 8.93
CA LEU A 448 11.27 -15.77 8.18
C LEU A 448 10.99 -17.01 9.03
N LEU A 449 11.74 -17.20 10.13
CA LEU A 449 11.53 -18.28 11.10
C LEU A 449 10.37 -18.03 12.05
N LYS A 450 10.05 -16.77 12.33
CA LYS A 450 8.82 -16.42 13.04
C LYS A 450 7.66 -16.83 12.14
N ILE A 451 7.21 -18.08 12.33
CA ILE A 451 5.93 -18.58 11.81
C ILE A 451 4.93 -17.45 12.08
N PRO A 452 4.17 -16.96 11.07
CA PRO A 452 3.08 -16.06 11.36
C PRO A 452 2.21 -16.79 12.35
N GLN A 453 2.30 -16.39 13.63
CA GLN A 453 1.38 -16.85 14.65
C GLN A 453 0.01 -16.56 14.03
N SER A 454 -0.78 -17.62 13.78
CA SER A 454 -2.20 -17.48 13.46
C SER A 454 -2.73 -16.35 14.32
N PRO A 455 -3.38 -15.32 13.75
CA PRO A 455 -3.66 -14.08 14.46
C PRO A 455 -4.30 -14.41 15.81
N GLU A 456 -3.49 -14.36 16.86
CA GLU A 456 -3.90 -14.73 18.19
C GLU A 456 -4.95 -13.66 18.54
N LYS A 457 -6.19 -14.10 18.76
CA LYS A 457 -7.30 -13.20 19.10
C LYS A 457 -6.83 -12.30 20.24
N LYS A 458 -6.62 -11.01 19.94
CA LYS A 458 -6.24 -9.97 20.90
C LYS A 458 -7.39 -9.58 21.83
N ASP A 459 -8.21 -10.54 22.24
CA ASP A 459 -9.33 -10.32 23.17
C ASP A 459 -8.86 -10.35 24.65
N GLU A 460 -7.63 -10.82 24.94
CA GLU A 460 -7.10 -10.90 26.31
C GLU A 460 -6.44 -9.63 26.86
N PHE A 461 -6.35 -8.54 26.09
CA PHE A 461 -5.88 -7.24 26.62
C PHE A 461 -7.00 -6.34 27.16
N LEU A 462 -8.26 -6.80 27.14
CA LEU A 462 -9.40 -6.11 27.77
C LEU A 462 -9.70 -6.70 29.16
N GLY A 463 -8.83 -6.40 30.12
CA GLY A 463 -9.10 -6.63 31.53
C GLY A 463 -10.00 -5.53 32.11
N ASN A 464 -11.16 -5.88 32.65
CA ASN A 464 -11.93 -4.99 33.53
C ASN A 464 -11.20 -4.83 34.85
N TYR A 465 -10.54 -3.69 35.05
CA TYR A 465 -9.94 -3.33 36.35
C TYR A 465 -11.00 -2.63 37.22
N SER A 466 -11.49 -3.29 38.27
CA SER A 466 -12.28 -2.63 39.33
C SER A 466 -11.34 -1.96 40.33
N LEU A 467 -11.47 -0.64 40.48
CA LEU A 467 -10.78 0.12 41.52
C LEU A 467 -11.50 -0.06 42.87
N SER A 468 -10.81 -0.67 43.84
CA SER A 468 -11.14 -0.65 45.28
C SER A 468 -10.39 0.45 46.01
#